data_AF-A0A3B3UWE3-F1
#
_entry.id   AF-A0A3B3UWE3-F1
#
_cell.length_a   1.000
_cell.length_b   1.000
_cell.length_c   1.000
_cell.angle_alpha   90.00
_cell.angle_beta   90.00
_cell.angle_gamma   90.00
#
_symmetry.space_group_name_H-M   'P 1'
#
loop_
_entity.id
_entity.type
_entity.pdbx_description
1 polymer ?
#
loop_
_entity_poly.entity_id
_entity_poly.type
_entity_poly.pdbx_seq_one_letter_code
_entity_poly.pdbx_strand_id
1 'polypeptide(L)'
;MESFPIQTCRHEDPEQEFRVRLTSKRKTTELMSRCCELLRRALDGQPDISEDSRRVLVQELLANFEAAVRLNVLVDGQPWDEAPDLEDEEALDLESLLDDSILDTAWRRHSYPKRILPHVVHALKAERKVLGLYETSVQPAELLRDPDLESIMSDVSAAAPGMVRQAIQVIKSIDALQQQAAGLCEILNLKPSAASLQIHREVLGSAGMPPAGGATRGRQPVHRAVEEEAAAQGYEADSKGAERSEEEEE
;
A
#
# COMPACT_ATOMS: atom_id res chain seq x y z
N MET A 1 -18.24 -61.75 -64.44
CA MET A 1 -19.35 -61.01 -63.79
C MET A 1 -18.68 -59.90 -63.00
N GLU A 2 -18.38 -58.82 -63.70
CA GLU A 2 -17.62 -57.69 -63.15
C GLU A 2 -18.63 -56.64 -62.69
N SER A 3 -18.63 -56.38 -61.39
CA SER A 3 -19.51 -55.41 -60.74
C SER A 3 -18.99 -54.01 -61.02
N PHE A 4 -19.76 -53.21 -61.76
CA PHE A 4 -19.53 -51.77 -61.89
C PHE A 4 -19.80 -51.09 -60.55
N PRO A 5 -18.89 -50.26 -60.01
CA PRO A 5 -19.19 -49.49 -58.83
C PRO A 5 -20.14 -48.35 -59.24
N ILE A 6 -21.36 -48.40 -58.70
CA ILE A 6 -22.27 -47.26 -58.72
C ILE A 6 -21.58 -46.17 -57.91
N GLN A 7 -21.12 -45.14 -58.60
CA GLN A 7 -20.61 -43.93 -57.98
C GLN A 7 -21.78 -43.23 -57.30
N THR A 8 -21.99 -43.54 -56.03
CA THR A 8 -22.89 -42.80 -55.16
C THR A 8 -22.36 -41.37 -55.05
N CYS A 9 -23.10 -40.42 -55.61
CA CYS A 9 -22.85 -38.99 -55.44
C CYS A 9 -22.68 -38.72 -53.94
N ARG A 10 -21.52 -38.19 -53.58
CA ARG A 10 -21.24 -37.70 -52.23
C ARG A 10 -22.32 -36.68 -51.87
N HIS A 11 -22.90 -36.83 -50.68
CA HIS A 11 -23.69 -35.79 -50.04
C HIS A 11 -22.93 -34.46 -50.12
N GLU A 12 -23.51 -33.48 -50.82
CA GLU A 12 -22.99 -32.13 -50.92
C GLU A 12 -23.23 -31.40 -49.59
N ASP A 13 -22.20 -30.69 -49.13
CA ASP A 13 -22.21 -29.91 -47.89
C ASP A 13 -23.39 -28.91 -47.88
N PRO A 14 -24.09 -28.71 -46.74
CA PRO A 14 -25.26 -27.83 -46.66
C PRO A 14 -24.94 -26.32 -46.83
N GLU A 15 -23.72 -25.94 -47.20
CA GLU A 15 -23.22 -24.56 -47.25
C GLU A 15 -22.66 -24.14 -48.62
N GLN A 16 -22.96 -24.87 -49.70
CA GLN A 16 -22.60 -24.39 -51.04
C GLN A 16 -23.57 -23.31 -51.51
N GLU A 17 -23.07 -22.08 -51.53
CA GLU A 17 -23.75 -20.92 -52.08
C GLU A 17 -23.71 -20.98 -53.62
N PHE A 18 -24.82 -21.39 -54.23
CA PHE A 18 -24.94 -21.55 -55.68
C PHE A 18 -25.29 -20.26 -56.43
N ARG A 19 -25.58 -19.17 -55.70
CA ARG A 19 -25.93 -17.87 -56.30
C ARG A 19 -24.72 -17.22 -56.96
N VAL A 20 -24.97 -16.52 -58.07
CA VAL A 20 -23.95 -15.81 -58.83
C VAL A 20 -23.48 -14.59 -58.04
N ARG A 21 -22.17 -14.51 -57.79
CA ARG A 21 -21.56 -13.38 -57.07
C ARG A 21 -21.25 -12.24 -58.02
N LEU A 22 -21.78 -11.07 -57.70
CA LEU A 22 -21.61 -9.83 -58.43
C LEU A 22 -21.05 -8.76 -57.48
N THR A 23 -20.39 -7.76 -58.06
CA THR A 23 -19.74 -6.66 -57.33
C THR A 23 -20.45 -5.33 -57.52
N SER A 24 -21.54 -5.29 -58.29
CA SER A 24 -22.25 -4.06 -58.59
C SER A 24 -23.72 -4.33 -58.87
N LYS A 25 -24.57 -3.84 -57.96
CA LYS A 25 -26.03 -3.87 -58.11
C LYS A 25 -26.48 -3.10 -59.35
N ARG A 26 -25.93 -1.89 -59.56
CA ARG A 26 -26.20 -1.02 -60.71
C ARG A 26 -25.94 -1.67 -62.07
N LYS A 27 -24.78 -2.30 -62.27
CA LYS A 27 -24.50 -2.97 -63.56
C LYS A 27 -25.46 -4.13 -63.81
N THR A 28 -25.90 -4.79 -62.73
CA THR A 28 -26.83 -5.91 -62.80
C THR A 28 -28.24 -5.44 -63.12
N THR A 29 -28.71 -4.34 -62.53
CA THR A 29 -30.00 -3.73 -62.88
C THR A 29 -30.02 -3.26 -64.34
N GLU A 30 -28.94 -2.66 -64.83
CA GLU A 30 -28.81 -2.24 -66.23
C GLU A 30 -28.83 -3.42 -67.22
N LEU A 31 -28.22 -4.56 -66.85
CA LEU A 31 -28.25 -5.77 -67.68
C LEU A 31 -29.64 -6.41 -67.65
N MET A 32 -30.23 -6.52 -66.47
CA MET A 32 -31.59 -7.04 -66.28
C MET A 32 -32.61 -6.25 -67.08
N SER A 33 -32.53 -4.91 -67.08
CA SER A 33 -33.43 -4.06 -67.87
C SER A 33 -33.29 -4.28 -69.38
N ARG A 34 -32.07 -4.41 -69.90
CA ARG A 34 -31.82 -4.76 -71.32
C ARG A 34 -32.40 -6.13 -71.67
N CYS A 35 -32.24 -7.12 -70.81
CA CYS A 35 -32.84 -8.44 -71.00
C CYS A 35 -34.38 -8.37 -71.00
N CYS A 36 -34.98 -7.61 -70.08
CA CYS A 36 -36.42 -7.36 -70.05
C CYS A 36 -36.91 -6.69 -71.35
N GLU A 37 -36.17 -5.73 -71.90
CA GLU A 37 -36.50 -5.11 -73.20
C GLU A 37 -36.43 -6.10 -74.36
N LEU A 38 -35.42 -6.98 -74.38
CA LEU A 38 -35.32 -8.03 -75.40
C LEU A 38 -36.48 -9.03 -75.30
N LEU A 39 -36.84 -9.46 -74.09
CA LEU A 39 -37.99 -10.34 -73.85
C LEU A 39 -39.31 -9.70 -74.29
N ARG A 40 -39.51 -8.40 -74.02
CA ARG A 40 -40.65 -7.63 -74.54
C ARG A 40 -40.72 -7.67 -76.06
N ARG A 41 -39.63 -7.30 -76.74
CA ARG A 41 -39.56 -7.29 -78.21
C ARG A 41 -39.78 -8.67 -78.84
N ALA A 42 -39.27 -9.73 -78.21
CA ALA A 42 -39.45 -11.10 -78.69
C ALA A 42 -40.92 -11.56 -78.62
N LEU A 43 -41.66 -11.14 -77.59
CA LEU A 43 -43.06 -11.50 -77.40
C LEU A 43 -44.02 -10.63 -78.24
N ASP A 44 -43.67 -9.37 -78.49
CA ASP A 44 -44.46 -8.49 -79.37
C ASP A 44 -44.50 -9.00 -80.83
N GLY A 45 -43.52 -9.82 -81.23
CA GLY A 45 -43.46 -10.45 -82.55
C GLY A 45 -44.34 -11.69 -82.73
N GLN A 46 -45.10 -12.12 -81.71
CA GLN A 46 -45.93 -13.33 -81.76
C GLN A 46 -47.38 -13.01 -82.17
N PRO A 47 -47.85 -13.44 -83.36
CA PRO A 47 -49.16 -13.06 -83.90
C PRO A 47 -50.34 -13.89 -83.36
N ASP A 48 -50.09 -14.99 -82.66
CA ASP A 48 -51.11 -16.00 -82.32
C ASP A 48 -51.85 -15.74 -80.98
N ILE A 49 -51.54 -14.64 -80.28
CA ILE A 49 -52.05 -14.35 -78.92
C ILE A 49 -52.90 -13.08 -78.95
N SER A 50 -54.08 -13.12 -78.31
CA SER A 50 -54.94 -11.93 -78.17
C SER A 50 -54.19 -10.79 -77.45
N GLU A 51 -54.39 -9.56 -77.89
CA GLU A 51 -53.69 -8.37 -77.37
C GLU A 51 -53.81 -8.21 -75.84
N ASP A 52 -55.00 -8.48 -75.29
CA ASP A 52 -55.25 -8.34 -73.84
C ASP A 52 -54.58 -9.45 -73.03
N SER A 53 -54.58 -10.69 -73.53
CA SER A 53 -53.87 -11.81 -72.89
C SER A 53 -52.35 -11.66 -73.00
N ARG A 54 -51.85 -11.09 -74.12
CA ARG A 54 -50.42 -10.85 -74.34
C ARG A 54 -49.84 -9.89 -73.31
N ARG A 55 -50.55 -8.79 -73.02
CA ARG A 55 -50.09 -7.78 -72.05
C ARG A 55 -49.90 -8.38 -70.65
N VAL A 56 -50.85 -9.18 -70.18
CA VAL A 56 -50.79 -9.85 -68.87
C VAL A 56 -49.62 -10.84 -68.83
N LEU A 57 -49.48 -11.68 -69.85
CA LEU A 57 -48.40 -12.67 -69.93
C LEU A 57 -47.02 -12.01 -70.00
N VAL A 58 -46.87 -10.91 -70.73
CA VAL A 58 -45.62 -10.14 -70.78
C VAL A 58 -45.29 -9.57 -69.41
N GLN A 59 -46.27 -8.99 -68.71
CA GLN A 59 -46.05 -8.43 -67.37
C GLN A 59 -45.64 -9.51 -66.36
N GLU A 60 -46.34 -10.64 -66.35
CA GLU A 60 -46.03 -11.77 -65.47
C GLU A 60 -44.66 -12.38 -65.78
N LEU A 61 -44.33 -12.58 -67.06
CA LEU A 61 -43.03 -13.13 -67.44
C LEU A 61 -41.88 -12.23 -67.00
N LEU A 62 -42.01 -10.91 -67.19
CA LEU A 62 -40.99 -9.96 -66.79
C LEU A 62 -40.83 -9.91 -65.27
N ALA A 63 -41.93 -9.87 -64.53
CA ALA A 63 -41.89 -9.90 -63.07
C ALA A 63 -41.24 -11.21 -62.55
N ASN A 64 -41.60 -12.35 -63.15
CA ASN A 64 -41.03 -13.65 -62.81
C ASN A 64 -39.54 -13.73 -63.16
N PHE A 65 -39.14 -13.20 -64.31
CA PHE A 65 -37.75 -13.13 -64.72
C PHE A 65 -36.92 -12.29 -63.74
N GLU A 66 -37.37 -11.07 -63.42
CA GLU A 66 -36.66 -10.20 -62.49
C GLU A 66 -36.57 -10.83 -61.09
N ALA A 67 -37.66 -11.41 -60.58
CA ALA A 67 -37.66 -12.09 -59.30
C ALA A 67 -36.68 -13.29 -59.30
N ALA A 68 -36.70 -14.10 -60.37
CA ALA A 68 -35.78 -15.23 -60.51
C ALA A 68 -34.32 -14.77 -60.53
N VAL A 69 -33.98 -13.69 -61.25
CA VAL A 69 -32.61 -13.15 -61.28
C VAL A 69 -32.20 -12.64 -59.89
N ARG A 70 -33.06 -11.87 -59.21
CA ARG A 70 -32.76 -11.32 -57.86
C ARG A 70 -32.52 -12.41 -56.82
N LEU A 71 -33.27 -13.52 -56.89
CA LEU A 71 -33.13 -14.66 -55.98
C LEU A 71 -31.87 -15.50 -56.24
N ASN A 72 -31.30 -15.44 -57.44
CA ASN A 72 -30.14 -16.25 -57.84
C ASN A 72 -28.81 -15.46 -57.85
N VAL A 73 -28.82 -14.22 -57.37
CA VAL A 73 -27.66 -13.33 -57.38
C VAL A 73 -27.32 -12.87 -55.97
N LEU A 74 -26.03 -12.72 -55.70
CA LEU A 74 -25.48 -12.05 -54.53
C LEU A 74 -24.66 -10.85 -54.96
N VAL A 75 -24.86 -9.70 -54.32
CA VAL A 75 -24.03 -8.51 -54.52
C VAL A 75 -23.15 -8.34 -53.29
N ASP A 76 -21.83 -8.39 -53.48
CA ASP A 76 -20.82 -8.31 -52.40
C ASP A 76 -21.06 -9.31 -51.25
N GLY A 77 -21.62 -10.48 -51.59
CA GLY A 77 -21.93 -11.54 -50.62
C GLY A 77 -23.26 -11.37 -49.88
N GLN A 78 -24.03 -10.32 -50.17
CA GLN A 78 -25.35 -10.06 -49.62
C GLN A 78 -26.45 -10.39 -50.63
N PRO A 79 -27.65 -10.81 -50.17
CA PRO A 79 -28.80 -10.97 -51.03
C PRO A 79 -29.23 -9.63 -51.63
N TRP A 80 -29.93 -9.69 -52.76
CA TRP A 80 -30.30 -8.52 -53.56
C TRP A 80 -31.01 -7.40 -52.76
N ASP A 81 -31.87 -7.77 -51.81
CA ASP A 81 -32.65 -6.81 -51.02
C ASP A 81 -31.85 -6.15 -49.88
N GLU A 82 -30.77 -6.80 -49.42
CA GLU A 82 -29.91 -6.28 -48.34
C GLU A 82 -28.69 -5.51 -48.86
N ALA A 83 -28.31 -5.74 -50.12
CA ALA A 83 -27.18 -5.08 -50.73
C ALA A 83 -27.46 -3.58 -50.93
N PRO A 84 -26.52 -2.70 -50.52
CA PRO A 84 -26.72 -1.26 -50.58
C PRO A 84 -26.89 -0.77 -52.02
N ASP A 85 -27.88 0.08 -52.22
CA ASP A 85 -27.97 0.90 -53.43
C ASP A 85 -27.07 2.11 -53.21
N LEU A 86 -25.95 2.18 -53.92
CA LEU A 86 -24.96 3.28 -53.80
C LEU A 86 -25.58 4.67 -54.04
N GLU A 87 -26.77 4.73 -54.66
CA GLU A 87 -27.53 5.95 -54.88
C GLU A 87 -28.19 6.48 -53.60
N ASP A 88 -28.43 5.64 -52.59
CA ASP A 88 -29.02 6.04 -51.29
C ASP A 88 -27.96 6.59 -50.32
N GLU A 89 -26.70 6.21 -50.46
CA GLU A 89 -25.58 6.73 -49.63
C GLU A 89 -25.12 8.14 -50.05
N GLU A 90 -25.42 8.57 -51.28
CA GLU A 90 -25.12 9.92 -51.81
C GLU A 90 -26.07 11.01 -51.28
N ALA A 91 -27.09 10.66 -50.48
CA ALA A 91 -28.08 11.62 -49.97
C ALA A 91 -27.62 12.44 -48.76
N LEU A 92 -26.49 12.08 -48.14
CA LEU A 92 -25.86 12.87 -47.08
C LEU A 92 -24.85 13.83 -47.71
N ASP A 93 -25.00 15.13 -47.46
CA ASP A 93 -24.03 16.17 -47.86
C ASP A 93 -22.75 16.05 -47.00
N LEU A 94 -21.98 14.98 -47.27
CA LEU A 94 -20.74 14.64 -46.58
C LEU A 94 -19.69 15.74 -46.75
N GLU A 95 -19.76 16.49 -47.85
CA GLU A 95 -18.84 17.60 -48.13
C GLU A 95 -19.07 18.74 -47.13
N SER A 96 -20.33 19.14 -46.89
CA SER A 96 -20.64 20.15 -45.87
C SER A 96 -20.23 19.72 -44.46
N LEU A 97 -20.48 18.46 -44.08
CA LEU A 97 -20.12 17.93 -42.76
C LEU A 97 -18.60 17.88 -42.58
N LEU A 98 -17.88 17.54 -43.66
CA LEU A 98 -16.43 17.54 -43.67
C LEU A 98 -15.88 18.96 -43.50
N ASP A 99 -16.42 19.93 -44.22
CA ASP A 99 -16.02 21.33 -44.12
C ASP A 99 -16.25 21.90 -42.71
N ASP A 100 -17.41 21.63 -42.13
CA ASP A 100 -17.73 22.03 -40.75
C ASP A 100 -16.74 21.42 -39.74
N SER A 101 -16.39 20.14 -39.92
CA SER A 101 -15.39 19.45 -39.09
C SER A 101 -13.99 20.04 -39.26
N ILE A 102 -13.58 20.35 -40.49
CA ILE A 102 -12.30 20.99 -40.77
C ILE A 102 -12.24 22.37 -40.11
N LEU A 103 -13.29 23.18 -40.21
CA LEU A 103 -13.35 24.51 -39.60
C LEU A 103 -13.34 24.44 -38.08
N ASP A 104 -14.15 23.57 -37.46
CA ASP A 104 -14.17 23.39 -36.00
C ASP A 104 -12.79 22.93 -35.48
N THR A 105 -12.18 21.95 -36.14
CA THR A 105 -10.85 21.46 -35.73
C THR A 105 -9.77 22.52 -35.90
N ALA A 106 -9.77 23.28 -37.00
CA ALA A 106 -8.85 24.40 -37.20
C ALA A 106 -9.04 25.49 -36.14
N TRP A 107 -10.30 25.85 -35.84
CA TRP A 107 -10.61 26.85 -34.83
C TRP A 107 -10.20 26.41 -33.43
N ARG A 108 -10.43 25.13 -33.07
CA ARG A 108 -9.99 24.56 -31.80
C ARG A 108 -8.48 24.60 -31.66
N ARG A 109 -7.74 24.16 -32.69
CA ARG A 109 -6.26 24.19 -32.71
C ARG A 109 -5.70 25.60 -32.52
N HIS A 110 -6.38 26.61 -33.04
CA HIS A 110 -5.96 28.01 -32.88
C HIS A 110 -6.36 28.62 -31.53
N SER A 111 -7.60 28.39 -31.07
CA SER A 111 -8.22 29.11 -29.95
C SER A 111 -7.97 28.44 -28.60
N TYR A 112 -8.05 27.11 -28.52
CA TYR A 112 -8.01 26.38 -27.25
C TYR A 112 -6.68 26.53 -26.52
N PRO A 113 -5.49 26.39 -27.17
CA PRO A 113 -4.23 26.58 -26.48
C PRO A 113 -4.11 27.96 -25.83
N LYS A 114 -4.60 29.01 -26.51
CA LYS A 114 -4.60 30.39 -26.00
C LYS A 114 -5.53 30.57 -24.80
N ARG A 115 -6.63 29.82 -24.74
CA ARG A 115 -7.57 29.82 -23.61
C ARG A 115 -7.08 28.97 -22.44
N ILE A 116 -6.47 27.81 -22.70
CA ILE A 116 -6.00 26.86 -21.67
C ILE A 116 -4.74 27.40 -20.98
N LEU A 117 -3.81 27.99 -21.74
CA LEU A 117 -2.54 28.50 -21.23
C LEU A 117 -2.67 29.38 -19.96
N PRO A 118 -3.51 30.44 -19.92
CA PRO A 118 -3.63 31.26 -18.72
C PRO A 118 -4.12 30.46 -17.50
N HIS A 119 -5.06 29.53 -17.67
CA HIS A 119 -5.55 28.71 -16.56
C HIS A 119 -4.44 27.84 -15.96
N VAL A 120 -3.65 27.17 -16.79
CA VAL A 120 -2.52 26.35 -16.35
C VAL A 120 -1.45 27.21 -15.68
N VAL A 121 -1.12 28.36 -16.26
CA VAL A 121 -0.16 29.30 -15.66
C VAL A 121 -0.64 29.82 -14.31
N HIS A 122 -1.94 30.11 -14.15
CA HIS A 122 -2.51 30.53 -12.88
C HIS A 122 -2.48 29.41 -11.83
N ALA A 123 -2.80 28.16 -12.23
CA ALA A 123 -2.74 27.00 -11.35
C ALA A 123 -1.30 26.76 -10.85
N LEU A 124 -0.31 26.71 -11.76
CA LEU A 124 1.10 26.53 -11.40
C LEU A 124 1.61 27.66 -10.50
N LYS A 125 1.19 28.90 -10.74
CA LYS A 125 1.53 30.03 -9.85
C LYS A 125 0.90 29.88 -8.46
N ALA A 126 -0.33 29.36 -8.37
CA ALA A 126 -0.99 29.10 -7.09
C ALA A 126 -0.29 27.98 -6.32
N GLU A 127 0.04 26.86 -6.98
CA GLU A 127 0.82 25.76 -6.38
C GLU A 127 2.17 26.24 -5.85
N ARG A 128 2.89 27.05 -6.64
CA ARG A 128 4.16 27.65 -6.19
C ARG A 128 3.98 28.55 -4.96
N LYS A 129 2.88 29.31 -4.88
CA LYS A 129 2.57 30.13 -3.70
C LYS A 129 2.30 29.26 -2.47
N VAL A 130 1.56 28.17 -2.63
CA VAL A 130 1.30 27.21 -1.55
C VAL A 130 2.60 26.60 -1.05
N LEU A 131 3.50 26.19 -1.95
CA LEU A 131 4.81 25.64 -1.58
C LEU A 131 5.68 26.66 -0.80
N GLY A 132 5.63 27.94 -1.16
CA GLY A 132 6.30 29.00 -0.39
C GLY A 132 5.80 29.15 1.06
N LEU A 133 4.55 28.76 1.35
CA LEU A 133 4.04 28.73 2.73
C LEU A 133 4.70 27.60 3.54
N TYR A 134 4.98 26.46 2.91
CA TYR A 134 5.66 25.34 3.58
C TYR A 134 7.11 25.68 3.95
N GLU A 135 7.85 26.36 3.07
CA GLU A 135 9.26 26.75 3.33
C GLU A 135 9.41 27.58 4.62
N THR A 136 8.43 28.41 4.96
CA THR A 136 8.48 29.26 6.16
C THR A 136 8.09 28.50 7.44
N SER A 137 7.31 27.43 7.31
CA SER A 137 6.73 26.70 8.45
C SER A 137 7.69 25.72 9.14
N VAL A 138 8.80 25.35 8.50
CA VAL A 138 9.73 24.34 9.01
C VAL A 138 10.98 25.01 9.57
N GLN A 139 10.85 25.72 10.68
CA GLN A 139 11.99 25.95 11.55
C GLN A 139 12.04 24.83 12.59
N PRO A 140 13.10 24.00 12.61
CA PRO A 140 13.22 22.97 13.65
C PRO A 140 13.27 23.66 15.00
N ALA A 141 12.36 23.28 15.91
CA ALA A 141 12.36 23.78 17.26
C ALA A 141 13.71 23.46 17.90
N GLU A 142 14.45 24.50 18.30
CA GLU A 142 15.70 24.33 19.04
C GLU A 142 15.38 23.59 20.34
N LEU A 143 15.95 22.40 20.49
CA LEU A 143 15.84 21.62 21.72
C LEU A 143 16.68 22.31 22.79
N LEU A 144 16.06 23.23 23.53
CA LEU A 144 16.66 23.79 24.72
C LEU A 144 16.81 22.67 25.76
N ARG A 145 18.05 22.43 26.20
CA ARG A 145 18.30 21.56 27.34
C ARG A 145 17.75 22.22 28.60
N ASP A 146 17.08 21.41 29.41
CA ASP A 146 16.58 21.82 30.71
C ASP A 146 17.77 22.10 31.66
N PRO A 147 17.93 23.35 32.15
CA PRO A 147 19.04 23.70 33.05
C PRO A 147 19.00 22.93 34.38
N ASP A 148 17.80 22.52 34.84
CA ASP A 148 17.66 21.78 36.09
C ASP A 148 18.23 20.37 35.93
N LEU A 149 18.00 19.74 34.77
CA LEU A 149 18.57 18.43 34.45
C LEU A 149 20.10 18.49 34.35
N GLU A 150 20.65 19.57 33.81
CA GLU A 150 22.10 19.76 33.71
C GLU A 150 22.76 19.93 35.09
N SER A 151 22.12 20.68 35.99
CA SER A 151 22.58 20.80 37.38
C SER A 151 22.58 19.45 38.08
N ILE A 152 21.49 18.69 37.99
CA ILE A 152 21.37 17.37 38.61
C ILE A 152 22.43 16.41 38.05
N MET A 153 22.62 16.38 36.73
CA MET A 153 23.65 15.54 36.11
C MET A 153 25.07 15.93 36.57
N SER A 154 25.34 17.23 36.69
CA SER A 154 26.63 17.75 37.15
C SER A 154 26.91 17.34 38.60
N ASP A 155 25.93 17.53 39.49
CA ASP A 155 26.03 17.20 40.91
C ASP A 155 26.25 15.70 41.13
N VAL A 156 25.48 14.85 40.43
CA VAL A 156 25.65 13.40 40.50
C VAL A 156 27.03 12.99 39.97
N SER A 157 27.49 13.59 38.88
CA SER A 157 28.81 13.29 38.30
C SER A 157 29.97 13.71 39.22
N ALA A 158 29.81 14.80 39.98
CA ALA A 158 30.80 15.29 40.93
C ALA A 158 30.82 14.45 42.21
N ALA A 159 29.65 14.02 42.71
CA ALA A 159 29.51 13.26 43.96
C ALA A 159 29.90 11.78 43.81
N ALA A 160 29.56 11.15 42.68
CA ALA A 160 29.73 9.71 42.49
C ALA A 160 31.17 9.19 42.71
N PRO A 161 32.25 9.85 42.22
CA PRO A 161 33.61 9.39 42.46
C PRO A 161 34.05 9.47 43.92
N GLY A 162 33.47 10.39 44.71
CA GLY A 162 33.71 10.49 46.14
C GLY A 162 33.11 9.30 46.89
N MET A 163 31.84 9.01 46.61
CA MET A 163 31.13 7.87 47.21
C MET A 163 31.77 6.52 46.86
N VAL A 164 32.19 6.33 45.61
CA VAL A 164 32.86 5.10 45.18
C VAL A 164 34.18 4.89 45.95
N ARG A 165 34.96 5.96 46.15
CA ARG A 165 36.21 5.88 46.94
C ARG A 165 35.95 5.52 48.40
N GLN A 166 34.91 6.10 49.00
CA GLN A 166 34.51 5.76 50.36
C GLN A 166 34.08 4.30 50.47
N ALA A 167 33.26 3.80 49.53
CA ALA A 167 32.85 2.40 49.50
C ALA A 167 34.05 1.44 49.39
N ILE A 168 35.00 1.73 48.50
CA ILE A 168 36.24 0.95 48.36
C ILE A 168 37.04 0.96 49.67
N GLN A 169 37.13 2.12 50.34
CA GLN A 169 37.85 2.23 51.61
C GLN A 169 37.21 1.42 52.74
N VAL A 170 35.87 1.44 52.82
CA VAL A 170 35.10 0.63 53.79
C VAL A 170 35.31 -0.85 53.54
N ILE A 171 35.25 -1.30 52.29
CA ILE A 171 35.49 -2.71 51.94
C ILE A 171 36.88 -3.15 52.42
N LYS A 172 37.91 -2.35 52.13
CA LYS A 172 39.29 -2.64 52.57
C LYS A 172 39.44 -2.67 54.08
N SER A 173 38.77 -1.77 54.82
CA SER A 173 38.88 -1.72 56.27
C SER A 173 38.13 -2.87 56.96
N ILE A 174 37.01 -3.32 56.38
CA ILE A 174 36.27 -4.50 56.86
C ILE A 174 37.15 -5.75 56.78
N ASP A 175 37.87 -5.96 55.67
CA ASP A 175 38.77 -7.12 55.52
C ASP A 175 39.87 -7.12 56.59
N ALA A 176 40.48 -5.96 56.84
CA ALA A 176 41.49 -5.80 57.89
C ALA A 176 40.91 -6.08 59.29
N LEU A 177 39.71 -5.59 59.57
CA LEU A 177 39.03 -5.81 60.85
C LEU A 177 38.68 -7.29 61.04
N GLN A 178 38.24 -7.99 59.99
CA GLN A 178 37.96 -9.42 60.03
C GLN A 178 39.23 -10.23 60.36
N GLN A 179 40.38 -9.89 59.79
CA GLN A 179 41.66 -10.53 60.11
C GLN A 179 42.07 -10.31 61.57
N GLN A 180 41.92 -9.08 62.08
CA GLN A 180 42.21 -8.78 63.49
C GLN A 180 41.29 -9.54 64.44
N ALA A 181 39.99 -9.59 64.13
CA ALA A 181 39.02 -10.35 64.93
C ALA A 181 39.32 -11.85 64.92
N ALA A 182 39.68 -12.42 63.76
CA ALA A 182 40.07 -13.82 63.65
C ALA A 182 41.32 -14.14 64.49
N GLY A 183 42.38 -13.31 64.41
CA GLY A 183 43.59 -13.49 65.21
C GLY A 183 43.35 -13.39 66.72
N LEU A 184 42.47 -12.46 67.16
CA LEU A 184 42.07 -12.37 68.57
C LEU A 184 41.30 -13.63 69.01
N CYS A 185 40.38 -14.11 68.18
CA CYS A 185 39.66 -15.36 68.43
C CYS A 185 40.61 -16.56 68.53
N GLU A 186 41.64 -16.64 67.69
CA GLU A 186 42.68 -17.69 67.78
C GLU A 186 43.40 -17.64 69.12
N ILE A 187 43.85 -16.46 69.56
CA ILE A 187 44.55 -16.28 70.85
C ILE A 187 43.65 -16.71 72.01
N LEU A 188 42.37 -16.32 72.00
CA LEU A 188 41.43 -16.69 73.06
C LEU A 188 41.14 -18.21 73.10
N ASN A 189 41.27 -18.90 71.96
CA ASN A 189 41.08 -20.34 71.86
C ASN A 189 42.35 -21.15 72.18
N LEU A 190 43.52 -20.51 72.33
CA LEU A 190 44.75 -21.20 72.74
C LEU A 190 44.68 -21.59 74.22
N LYS A 191 44.99 -22.85 74.52
CA LYS A 191 45.13 -23.31 75.91
C LYS A 191 46.41 -22.72 76.51
N PRO A 192 46.37 -22.19 77.75
CA PRO A 192 47.58 -21.67 78.40
C PRO A 192 48.61 -22.79 78.55
N SER A 193 49.87 -22.47 78.25
CA SER A 193 50.97 -23.44 78.36
C SER A 193 51.21 -23.82 79.83
N ALA A 194 51.79 -25.00 80.07
CA ALA A 194 52.10 -25.44 81.43
C ALA A 194 52.98 -24.42 82.18
N ALA A 195 53.88 -23.72 81.47
CA ALA A 195 54.71 -22.66 82.02
C ALA A 195 53.90 -21.41 82.40
N SER A 196 52.94 -20.96 81.57
CA SER A 196 52.10 -19.82 81.93
C SER A 196 51.14 -20.14 83.08
N LEU A 197 50.62 -21.38 83.15
CA LEU A 197 49.84 -21.84 84.30
C LEU A 197 50.67 -21.92 85.59
N GLN A 198 51.95 -22.30 85.51
CA GLN A 198 52.87 -22.30 86.65
C GLN A 198 53.09 -20.89 87.18
N ILE A 199 53.39 -19.93 86.30
CA ILE A 199 53.56 -18.52 86.66
C ILE A 199 52.26 -17.94 87.22
N HIS A 200 51.10 -18.25 86.63
CA HIS A 200 49.81 -17.84 87.20
C HIS A 200 49.57 -18.46 88.59
N ARG A 201 49.99 -19.70 88.84
CA ARG A 201 49.94 -20.30 90.18
C ARG A 201 50.92 -19.65 91.16
N GLU A 202 52.10 -19.23 90.71
CA GLU A 202 53.08 -18.54 91.55
C GLU A 202 52.66 -17.10 91.89
N VAL A 203 52.00 -16.40 90.95
CA VAL A 203 51.58 -15.01 91.11
C VAL A 203 50.17 -14.87 91.71
N LEU A 204 49.23 -15.74 91.34
CA LEU A 204 47.81 -15.68 91.77
C LEU A 204 47.38 -16.89 92.63
N GLY A 205 48.16 -17.97 92.67
CA GLY A 205 47.84 -19.21 93.37
C GLY A 205 48.32 -19.29 94.83
N SER A 206 48.63 -18.16 95.46
CA SER A 206 48.64 -18.09 96.92
C SER A 206 47.22 -17.87 97.42
N ALA A 207 46.46 -18.96 97.51
CA ALA A 207 45.13 -18.97 98.10
C ALA A 207 45.21 -18.87 99.62
N GLY A 208 45.16 -17.64 100.13
CA GLY A 208 44.41 -17.33 101.35
C GLY A 208 43.04 -16.79 100.92
N MET A 209 41.96 -17.55 101.15
CA MET A 209 40.58 -17.09 100.89
C MET A 209 40.00 -16.28 102.08
N PRO A 210 38.90 -15.51 101.88
CA PRO A 210 38.73 -14.09 102.29
C PRO A 210 37.77 -13.89 103.50
N PRO A 211 37.37 -12.67 103.92
CA PRO A 211 36.26 -11.94 103.25
C PRO A 211 36.26 -10.39 103.28
N ALA A 212 35.46 -9.84 102.35
CA ALA A 212 34.59 -8.66 102.43
C ALA A 212 35.18 -7.25 102.70
N GLY A 213 35.08 -6.39 101.67
CA GLY A 213 35.06 -4.93 101.84
C GLY A 213 36.01 -4.13 100.94
N GLY A 214 36.23 -4.58 99.70
CA GLY A 214 37.12 -3.92 98.74
C GLY A 214 36.54 -2.63 98.16
N ALA A 215 37.36 -1.58 98.24
CA ALA A 215 37.19 -0.27 97.65
C ALA A 215 36.76 -0.32 96.17
N THR A 216 35.63 0.33 95.87
CA THR A 216 35.17 0.57 94.50
C THR A 216 36.02 1.67 93.86
N ARG A 217 37.08 1.29 93.16
CA ARG A 217 37.77 2.16 92.20
C ARG A 217 36.93 2.16 90.91
N GLY A 218 36.20 3.25 90.70
CA GLY A 218 35.29 3.41 89.56
C GLY A 218 36.00 3.26 88.22
N ARG A 219 35.63 2.22 87.47
CA ARG A 219 35.79 2.15 86.02
C ARG A 219 34.85 3.18 85.40
N GLN A 220 35.38 4.18 84.73
CA GLN A 220 34.59 4.96 83.78
C GLN A 220 34.44 4.16 82.48
N PRO A 221 33.24 4.07 81.88
CA PRO A 221 33.07 3.58 80.52
C PRO A 221 33.59 4.61 79.52
N VAL A 222 34.32 4.16 78.51
CA VAL A 222 34.70 4.99 77.35
C VAL A 222 33.42 5.29 76.56
N HIS A 223 33.01 6.55 76.54
CA HIS A 223 31.89 7.04 75.74
C HIS A 223 32.18 6.90 74.25
N ARG A 224 31.25 6.26 73.53
CA ARG A 224 31.25 6.16 72.07
C ARG A 224 30.47 7.38 71.54
N ALA A 225 31.16 8.35 70.95
CA ALA A 225 30.50 9.42 70.21
C ALA A 225 30.01 8.83 68.88
N VAL A 226 28.70 8.60 68.79
CA VAL A 226 28.00 8.34 67.53
C VAL A 226 27.10 9.57 67.34
N GLU A 227 27.40 10.37 66.32
CA GLU A 227 26.49 11.40 65.82
C GLU A 227 25.24 10.71 65.27
N GLU A 228 24.23 10.62 66.14
CA GLU A 228 22.87 10.19 65.86
C GLU A 228 22.04 11.40 65.40
N GLU A 229 22.46 12.08 64.31
CA GLU A 229 21.63 13.14 63.70
C GLU A 229 21.44 12.95 62.19
N ALA A 230 22.16 12.03 61.53
CA ALA A 230 22.01 11.78 60.09
C ALA A 230 21.01 10.66 59.72
N ALA A 231 20.52 9.89 60.70
CA ALA A 231 19.65 8.72 60.43
C ALA A 231 18.14 9.02 60.51
N ALA A 232 17.74 10.24 60.93
CA ALA A 232 16.34 10.60 61.11
C ALA A 232 15.68 11.25 59.88
N GLN A 233 16.41 11.47 58.79
CA GLN A 233 15.87 12.07 57.56
C GLN A 233 16.00 11.08 56.40
N GLY A 234 15.24 9.98 56.51
CA GLY A 234 15.12 8.97 55.46
C GLY A 234 13.66 8.77 55.08
N TYR A 235 13.27 9.41 53.98
CA TYR A 235 12.24 8.97 53.03
C TYR A 235 10.79 8.84 53.52
N GLU A 236 9.99 9.90 53.36
CA GLU A 236 8.53 9.78 53.21
C GLU A 236 8.22 9.30 51.78
N ALA A 237 7.67 8.10 51.66
CA ALA A 237 7.23 7.54 50.39
C ALA A 237 5.88 8.15 50.01
N ASP A 238 5.89 8.98 48.98
CA ASP A 238 4.70 9.57 48.37
C ASP A 238 3.85 8.47 47.71
N SER A 239 2.64 8.26 48.23
CA SER A 239 1.72 7.24 47.75
C SER A 239 1.08 7.66 46.42
N LYS A 240 1.64 7.19 45.30
CA LYS A 240 0.91 7.14 44.02
C LYS A 240 0.01 5.91 43.97
N GLY A 241 -1.28 6.15 44.15
CA GLY A 241 -2.38 5.40 43.53
C GLY A 241 -3.46 6.42 43.17
N ALA A 242 -4.31 6.25 42.17
CA ALA A 242 -4.44 5.30 41.07
C ALA A 242 -5.64 5.86 40.28
N GLU A 243 -5.62 5.72 38.93
CA GLU A 243 -6.81 5.76 38.04
C GLU A 243 -7.49 7.15 37.88
N ARG A 244 -7.99 7.54 36.71
CA ARG A 244 -9.00 6.82 35.92
C ARG A 244 -9.26 7.55 34.58
N SER A 245 -9.57 6.76 33.53
CA SER A 245 -10.49 7.00 32.38
C SER A 245 -10.20 8.16 31.42
N GLU A 246 -9.92 7.95 30.13
CA GLU A 246 -10.83 7.48 29.06
C GLU A 246 -12.13 8.29 28.99
N GLU A 247 -12.27 9.14 27.96
CA GLU A 247 -13.53 9.63 27.36
C GLU A 247 -13.19 10.21 25.96
N GLU A 248 -13.64 9.53 24.89
CA GLU A 248 -14.72 9.96 23.95
C GLU A 248 -14.20 10.98 22.91
N GLU A 249 -13.96 10.65 21.64
CA GLU A 249 -14.87 10.20 20.57
C GLU A 249 -16.12 11.09 20.39
N GLU A 250 -15.94 12.21 19.66
CA GLU A 250 -16.91 12.77 18.71
C GLU A 250 -16.18 13.48 17.56
#